data_AF-A0A3N5XAM3-F1
#
_entry.id   AF-A0A3N5XAM3-F1
#
_cell.length_a   1.000
_cell.length_b   1.000
_cell.length_c   1.000
_cell.angle_alpha   90.00
_cell.angle_beta   90.00
_cell.angle_gamma   90.00
#
_symmetry.space_group_name_H-M   'P 1'
#
loop_
_entity.id
_entity.type
_entity.pdbx_description
1 polymer ?
#
loop_
_entity_poly.entity_id
_entity_poly.type
_entity_poly.pdbx_seq_one_letter_code
_entity_poly.pdbx_strand_id
1 'polypeptide(L)'
;RSYQIIQSLMAFASGGFFGHGPGLGSPGVVPVAHSDFIFASIAEETGLLGSIGLLAIYALLVSRGFRAALYASNHYRRYLAAGITTYLIVQAILIIGGNLRLLPLTGVTLPFVSYGGSSLLTASISLLILTLTTSHSEEEPAPLPNPTPYLFTSGALLLGLLALALAAGWWGIIRNEDLLARAENPRRAIADRFVSRGTLLDRNNNPIASTVGKAGEFTRKYEYPPLSNSTGYNSPLYGQAGLEAGLDDYLRGIRGNPASLIWSDDLIYGQPPPGLNVRLAIDLETQKLADDLLAGHKGALVLLNARSGEILAIASHPSFDANQLDATWNDLTQDPNAPLLNRATQGLYPPGPAIGPFLLALNNVRGNKITLPGSLFFTDKSVKYPCAVNPQLPLTTAGVVASGCPAPLVQIGEAVGKETLENLFTSLGFFETPSLPLQQASSPKVEISQDDLAAIGQENLSVTPLQMALAAAALSNDGVRPAPQIASAVLTPQQGWLVLPQDPGQETVLTEEAAATALSLAGDNGSYWQTVALARSGDEELTWYVGGTLPEWKGTPLAIAILLEEGNPDLAQTIGQTLFREINP
;
A
#
# COMPACT_ATOMS: atom_id res chain seq x y z
N ARG A 1 23.50 8.89 10.17
CA ARG A 1 23.40 8.48 11.60
C ARG A 1 22.04 7.84 11.92
N SER A 2 20.92 8.34 11.39
CA SER A 2 19.59 7.73 11.62
C SER A 2 19.43 6.29 11.10
N TYR A 3 20.09 5.94 9.98
CA TYR A 3 20.01 4.60 9.38
C TYR A 3 20.42 3.46 10.33
N GLN A 4 21.53 3.61 11.04
CA GLN A 4 22.05 2.57 11.96
C GLN A 4 21.06 2.27 13.08
N ILE A 5 20.47 3.33 13.66
CA ILE A 5 19.47 3.21 14.73
C ILE A 5 18.16 2.62 14.19
N ILE A 6 17.73 2.99 12.98
CA ILE A 6 16.53 2.41 12.38
C ILE A 6 16.72 0.90 12.15
N GLN A 7 17.88 0.49 11.64
CA GLN A 7 18.20 -0.92 11.45
C GLN A 7 18.33 -1.68 12.78
N SER A 8 18.81 -1.05 13.85
CA SER A 8 18.81 -1.67 15.18
C SER A 8 17.39 -1.88 15.70
N LEU A 9 16.51 -0.89 15.58
CA LEU A 9 15.10 -1.02 15.98
C LEU A 9 14.37 -2.09 15.16
N MET A 10 14.63 -2.18 13.85
CA MET A 10 14.11 -3.26 13.01
C MET A 10 14.65 -4.63 13.43
N ALA A 11 15.90 -4.72 13.90
CA ALA A 11 16.48 -5.96 14.44
C ALA A 11 15.72 -6.42 15.71
N PHE A 12 15.44 -5.49 16.64
CA PHE A 12 14.60 -5.79 17.82
C PHE A 12 13.19 -6.24 17.42
N ALA A 13 12.57 -5.54 16.46
CA ALA A 13 11.24 -5.89 15.96
C ALA A 13 11.22 -7.28 15.32
N SER A 14 12.25 -7.62 14.53
CA SER A 14 12.42 -8.94 13.92
C SER A 14 12.58 -10.02 14.99
N GLY A 15 13.33 -9.75 16.06
CA GLY A 15 13.56 -10.70 17.14
C GLY A 15 12.29 -11.18 17.86
N GLY A 16 11.26 -10.34 17.98
CA GLY A 16 10.02 -10.74 18.67
C GLY A 16 10.27 -11.29 20.08
N PHE A 17 9.53 -12.33 20.47
CA PHE A 17 9.71 -12.98 21.78
C PHE A 17 10.93 -13.91 21.84
N PHE A 18 11.10 -14.76 20.83
CA PHE A 18 12.04 -15.91 20.86
C PHE A 18 13.29 -15.73 20.00
N GLY A 19 13.32 -14.72 19.13
CA GLY A 19 14.36 -14.53 18.14
C GLY A 19 14.16 -15.42 16.92
N HIS A 20 15.00 -15.22 15.91
CA HIS A 20 15.05 -16.07 14.72
C HIS A 20 15.84 -17.38 14.96
N GLY A 21 16.59 -17.47 16.06
CA GLY A 21 17.53 -18.54 16.35
C GLY A 21 18.98 -18.19 15.98
N PRO A 22 19.97 -18.90 16.57
CA PRO A 22 21.39 -18.61 16.36
C PRO A 22 21.79 -18.73 14.88
N GLY A 23 22.32 -17.65 14.30
CA GLY A 23 22.77 -17.61 12.91
C GLY A 23 21.67 -17.60 11.84
N LEU A 24 20.39 -17.56 12.23
CA LEU A 24 19.24 -17.42 11.32
C LEU A 24 18.77 -15.96 11.18
N GLY A 25 19.22 -15.08 12.09
CA GLY A 25 19.03 -13.64 11.95
C GLY A 25 19.87 -13.03 10.81
N SER A 26 19.64 -11.75 10.53
CA SER A 26 20.42 -10.97 9.56
C SER A 26 21.26 -9.88 10.26
N PRO A 27 22.13 -10.21 11.24
CA PRO A 27 22.86 -9.21 12.02
C PRO A 27 23.79 -8.34 11.17
N GLY A 28 24.24 -8.84 10.01
CA GLY A 28 25.06 -8.10 9.04
C GLY A 28 24.35 -6.90 8.41
N VAL A 29 23.02 -6.82 8.50
CA VAL A 29 22.23 -5.65 8.07
C VAL A 29 22.48 -4.46 8.98
N VAL A 30 22.72 -4.69 10.28
CA VAL A 30 22.97 -3.61 11.23
C VAL A 30 24.43 -3.17 11.12
N PRO A 31 24.72 -1.92 10.72
CA PRO A 31 26.09 -1.49 10.55
C PRO A 31 26.84 -1.53 11.89
N VAL A 32 28.06 -2.08 11.89
CA VAL A 32 28.88 -2.24 13.09
C VAL A 32 28.20 -3.11 14.18
N ALA A 33 27.43 -4.11 13.74
CA ALA A 33 26.75 -5.08 14.59
C ALA A 33 27.67 -5.78 15.61
N HIS A 34 28.95 -5.99 15.30
CA HIS A 34 29.86 -6.69 16.19
C HIS A 34 30.44 -5.82 17.33
N SER A 35 30.36 -4.49 17.25
CA SER A 35 30.77 -3.60 18.34
C SER A 35 29.57 -2.89 18.96
N ASP A 36 29.15 -1.75 18.42
CA ASP A 36 28.28 -0.79 19.12
C ASP A 36 26.83 -1.29 19.15
N PHE A 37 26.45 -2.07 18.13
CA PHE A 37 25.09 -2.58 17.93
C PHE A 37 24.93 -4.07 18.26
N ILE A 38 25.87 -4.69 18.98
CA ILE A 38 25.83 -6.13 19.30
C ILE A 38 24.57 -6.54 20.05
N PHE A 39 24.03 -5.65 20.88
CA PHE A 39 22.79 -5.93 21.60
C PHE A 39 21.60 -6.07 20.65
N ALA A 40 21.57 -5.32 19.54
CA ALA A 40 20.53 -5.44 18.52
C ALA A 40 20.64 -6.78 17.77
N SER A 41 21.86 -7.24 17.48
CA SER A 41 22.10 -8.58 16.89
C SER A 41 21.68 -9.71 17.82
N ILE A 42 22.00 -9.60 19.12
CA ILE A 42 21.55 -10.57 20.13
C ILE A 42 20.02 -10.58 20.18
N ALA A 43 19.38 -9.42 20.20
CA ALA A 43 17.93 -9.32 20.23
C ALA A 43 17.27 -9.91 18.98
N GLU A 44 17.88 -9.76 17.80
CA GLU A 44 17.36 -10.36 16.56
C GLU A 44 17.40 -11.89 16.60
N GLU A 45 18.50 -12.48 17.06
CA GLU A 45 18.68 -13.94 17.07
C GLU A 45 18.01 -14.63 18.27
N THR A 46 17.96 -13.98 19.44
CA THR A 46 17.48 -14.59 20.70
C THR A 46 16.20 -13.92 21.25
N GLY A 47 15.71 -12.90 20.56
CA GLY A 47 14.47 -12.21 20.88
C GLY A 47 14.55 -11.40 22.17
N LEU A 48 13.36 -11.07 22.68
CA LEU A 48 13.21 -10.45 23.99
C LEU A 48 13.73 -11.34 25.11
N LEU A 49 13.59 -12.67 25.01
CA LEU A 49 14.06 -13.59 26.05
C LEU A 49 15.58 -13.50 26.24
N GLY A 50 16.37 -13.55 25.17
CA GLY A 50 17.83 -13.38 25.30
C GLY A 50 18.23 -11.96 25.69
N SER A 51 17.48 -10.95 25.24
CA SER A 51 17.67 -9.55 25.65
C SER A 51 17.49 -9.38 27.17
N ILE A 52 16.41 -9.93 27.73
CA ILE A 52 16.14 -9.95 29.17
C ILE A 52 17.18 -10.80 29.89
N GLY A 53 17.57 -11.94 29.34
CA GLY A 53 18.63 -12.80 29.90
C GLY A 53 19.95 -12.05 30.08
N LEU A 54 20.39 -11.29 29.07
CA LEU A 54 21.60 -10.48 29.16
C LEU A 54 21.47 -9.35 30.19
N LEU A 55 20.34 -8.63 30.18
CA LEU A 55 20.06 -7.59 31.19
C LEU A 55 20.00 -8.16 32.61
N ALA A 56 19.49 -9.38 32.77
CA ALA A 56 19.47 -10.09 34.05
C ALA A 56 20.89 -10.45 34.52
N ILE A 57 21.80 -10.83 33.62
CA ILE A 57 23.22 -11.04 33.95
C ILE A 57 23.85 -9.74 34.48
N TYR A 58 23.60 -8.60 33.83
CA TYR A 58 24.06 -7.30 34.34
C TYR A 58 23.41 -6.92 35.67
N ALA A 59 22.11 -7.20 35.86
CA ALA A 59 21.43 -6.97 37.15
C ALA A 59 22.03 -7.85 38.26
N LEU A 60 22.44 -9.08 37.94
CA LEU A 60 23.15 -9.97 38.85
C LEU A 60 24.53 -9.39 39.20
N LEU A 61 25.25 -8.82 38.24
CA LEU A 61 26.51 -8.11 38.47
C LEU A 61 26.33 -6.89 39.39
N VAL A 62 25.26 -6.09 39.21
CA VAL A 62 24.91 -5.00 40.13
C VAL A 62 24.69 -5.55 41.55
N SER A 63 23.85 -6.57 41.68
CA SER A 63 23.51 -7.16 42.98
C SER A 63 24.75 -7.70 43.69
N ARG A 64 25.61 -8.45 42.99
CA ARG A 64 26.83 -9.04 43.56
C ARG A 64 27.90 -7.98 43.83
N GLY A 65 28.09 -7.02 42.93
CA GLY A 65 29.08 -5.95 43.08
C GLY A 65 28.76 -5.00 44.23
N PHE A 66 27.51 -4.59 44.39
CA PHE A 66 27.10 -3.77 45.54
C PHE A 66 27.04 -4.57 46.84
N ARG A 67 26.71 -5.87 46.80
CA ARG A 67 26.86 -6.75 47.96
C ARG A 67 28.33 -6.82 48.38
N ALA A 68 29.26 -7.00 47.45
CA ALA A 68 30.69 -6.95 47.74
C ALA A 68 31.12 -5.63 48.39
N ALA A 69 30.61 -4.49 47.91
CA ALA A 69 30.89 -3.19 48.51
C ALA A 69 30.35 -3.07 49.96
N LEU A 70 29.12 -3.52 50.21
CA LEU A 70 28.51 -3.46 51.54
C LEU A 70 29.28 -4.30 52.57
N TYR A 71 29.74 -5.49 52.18
CA TYR A 71 30.47 -6.43 53.04
C TYR A 71 32.00 -6.28 53.02
N ALA A 72 32.54 -5.25 52.36
CA ALA A 72 33.99 -5.06 52.28
C ALA A 72 34.61 -4.74 53.65
N SER A 73 35.80 -5.30 53.91
CA SER A 73 36.54 -5.16 55.18
C SER A 73 37.20 -3.79 55.38
N ASN A 74 37.33 -2.97 54.32
CA ASN A 74 37.86 -1.62 54.43
C ASN A 74 37.18 -0.61 53.47
N HIS A 75 37.31 0.68 53.78
CA HIS A 75 36.70 1.77 53.01
C HIS A 75 37.20 1.82 51.55
N TYR A 76 38.49 1.57 51.32
CA TYR A 76 39.07 1.57 49.98
C TYR A 76 38.44 0.51 49.08
N ARG A 77 38.37 -0.76 49.54
CA ARG A 77 37.76 -1.89 48.84
C ARG A 77 36.26 -1.65 48.61
N ARG A 78 35.57 -1.05 49.59
CA ARG A 78 34.15 -0.66 49.45
C ARG A 78 33.93 0.32 48.30
N TYR A 79 34.69 1.42 48.26
CA TYR A 79 34.57 2.41 47.18
C TYR A 79 35.02 1.83 45.84
N LEU A 80 36.07 1.01 45.82
CA LEU A 80 36.58 0.36 44.62
C LEU A 80 35.54 -0.60 44.02
N ALA A 81 34.92 -1.46 44.83
CA ALA A 81 33.91 -2.40 44.38
C ALA A 81 32.65 -1.67 43.84
N ALA A 82 32.17 -0.65 44.56
CA ALA A 82 31.04 0.17 44.12
C ALA A 82 31.36 0.94 42.82
N GLY A 83 32.56 1.52 42.72
CA GLY A 83 33.02 2.29 41.56
C GLY A 83 33.16 1.43 40.31
N ILE A 84 33.83 0.27 40.40
CA ILE A 84 33.98 -0.66 39.29
C ILE A 84 32.62 -1.17 38.80
N THR A 85 31.74 -1.56 39.73
CA THR A 85 30.39 -2.03 39.39
C THR A 85 29.60 -0.94 38.69
N THR A 86 29.63 0.29 39.22
CA THR A 86 28.94 1.43 38.60
C THR A 86 29.50 1.74 37.21
N TYR A 87 30.81 1.74 37.04
CA TYR A 87 31.48 1.99 35.75
C TYR A 87 31.00 1.01 34.66
N LEU A 88 31.06 -0.30 34.94
CA LEU A 88 30.65 -1.33 33.98
C LEU A 88 29.16 -1.22 33.60
N ILE A 89 28.31 -0.93 34.58
CA ILE A 89 26.86 -0.92 34.38
C ILE A 89 26.38 0.36 33.70
N VAL A 90 26.95 1.52 34.05
CA VAL A 90 26.66 2.78 33.34
C VAL A 90 27.08 2.66 31.87
N GLN A 91 28.24 2.06 31.59
CA GLN A 91 28.67 1.81 30.21
C GLN A 91 27.69 0.90 29.47
N ALA A 92 27.23 -0.20 30.10
CA ALA A 92 26.22 -1.08 29.51
C ALA A 92 24.89 -0.36 29.24
N ILE A 93 24.41 0.46 30.19
CA ILE A 93 23.17 1.24 30.05
C ILE A 93 23.25 2.23 28.90
N LEU A 94 24.39 2.95 28.77
CA LEU A 94 24.58 3.94 27.70
C LEU A 94 24.51 3.29 26.31
N ILE A 95 25.17 2.15 26.11
CA ILE A 95 25.26 1.48 24.81
C ILE A 95 23.92 0.84 24.45
N ILE A 96 23.32 0.10 25.38
CA ILE A 96 22.02 -0.54 25.15
C ILE A 96 20.94 0.53 24.94
N GLY A 97 20.96 1.61 25.73
CA GLY A 97 20.06 2.75 25.55
C GLY A 97 20.27 3.44 24.20
N GLY A 98 21.50 3.50 23.70
CA GLY A 98 21.82 3.96 22.35
C GLY A 98 21.15 3.11 21.25
N ASN A 99 21.28 1.78 21.36
CA ASN A 99 20.68 0.83 20.44
C ASN A 99 19.14 0.87 20.41
N LEU A 100 18.52 1.23 21.54
CA LEU A 100 17.06 1.36 21.70
C LEU A 100 16.53 2.78 21.43
N ARG A 101 17.37 3.71 20.97
CA ARG A 101 17.03 5.12 20.74
C ARG A 101 16.56 5.86 22.01
N LEU A 102 16.99 5.43 23.19
CA LEU A 102 16.73 6.12 24.46
C LEU A 102 17.83 7.12 24.83
N LEU A 103 19.07 6.83 24.42
CA LEU A 103 20.27 7.60 24.75
C LEU A 103 21.08 7.87 23.48
N PRO A 104 21.99 8.86 23.48
CA PRO A 104 22.87 9.10 22.35
C PRO A 104 23.89 7.95 22.17
N LEU A 105 24.25 7.65 20.92
CA LEU A 105 25.31 6.70 20.60
C LEU A 105 26.67 7.28 21.00
N THR A 106 27.41 6.55 21.84
CA THR A 106 28.68 6.99 22.43
C THR A 106 29.92 6.34 21.81
N GLY A 107 29.75 5.35 20.92
CA GLY A 107 30.87 4.67 20.25
C GLY A 107 31.76 3.82 21.18
N VAL A 108 31.22 3.40 22.33
CA VAL A 108 31.91 2.56 23.32
C VAL A 108 31.39 1.13 23.25
N THR A 109 32.22 0.19 23.71
CA THR A 109 31.99 -1.26 23.65
C THR A 109 31.17 -1.78 24.82
N LEU A 110 30.23 -2.69 24.57
CA LEU A 110 29.42 -3.32 25.60
C LEU A 110 30.31 -4.27 26.41
N PRO A 111 30.50 -4.04 27.73
CA PRO A 111 31.46 -4.81 28.52
C PRO A 111 31.19 -6.32 28.44
N PHE A 112 32.23 -7.10 28.12
CA PHE A 112 32.22 -8.57 27.95
C PHE A 112 31.48 -9.12 26.72
N VAL A 113 30.78 -8.28 25.95
CA VAL A 113 29.90 -8.73 24.85
C VAL A 113 30.38 -8.20 23.50
N SER A 114 30.62 -6.90 23.38
CA SER A 114 31.06 -6.29 22.12
C SER A 114 32.51 -6.65 21.80
N TYR A 115 32.81 -6.71 20.50
CA TYR A 115 34.18 -6.76 20.01
C TYR A 115 34.95 -5.49 20.41
N GLY A 116 36.07 -5.67 21.12
CA GLY A 116 36.97 -4.59 21.51
C GLY A 116 38.09 -5.09 22.40
N GLY A 117 39.25 -5.41 21.83
CA GLY A 117 40.35 -6.09 22.56
C GLY A 117 40.77 -5.38 23.85
N SER A 118 41.02 -4.07 23.78
CA SER A 118 41.39 -3.28 24.97
C SER A 118 40.26 -3.19 25.99
N SER A 119 39.01 -3.04 25.54
CA SER A 119 37.86 -2.97 26.44
C SER A 119 37.56 -4.30 27.12
N LEU A 120 37.79 -5.42 26.44
CA LEU A 120 37.63 -6.74 27.03
C LEU A 120 38.68 -6.93 28.12
N LEU A 121 39.94 -6.58 27.84
CA LEU A 121 41.02 -6.65 28.83
C LEU A 121 40.73 -5.77 30.05
N THR A 122 40.31 -4.51 29.86
CA THR A 122 39.97 -3.63 30.98
C THR A 122 38.80 -4.17 31.79
N ALA A 123 37.73 -4.66 31.14
CA ALA A 123 36.59 -5.27 31.82
C ALA A 123 36.99 -6.53 32.59
N SER A 124 37.85 -7.38 32.04
CA SER A 124 38.38 -8.58 32.72
C SER A 124 39.23 -8.23 33.94
N ILE A 125 40.09 -7.21 33.85
CA ILE A 125 40.88 -6.72 34.99
C ILE A 125 39.96 -6.12 36.06
N SER A 126 38.96 -5.34 35.67
CA SER A 126 37.94 -4.79 36.57
C SER A 126 37.20 -5.91 37.32
N LEU A 127 36.79 -6.97 36.64
CA LEU A 127 36.13 -8.12 37.26
C LEU A 127 37.08 -8.88 38.19
N LEU A 128 38.35 -9.08 37.80
CA LEU A 128 39.36 -9.68 38.66
C LEU A 128 39.51 -8.90 39.96
N ILE A 129 39.67 -7.57 39.88
CA ILE A 129 39.77 -6.70 41.05
C ILE A 129 38.51 -6.85 41.93
N LEU A 130 37.31 -6.86 41.33
CA LEU A 130 36.05 -7.07 42.05
C LEU A 130 36.08 -8.41 42.82
N THR A 131 36.49 -9.51 42.19
CA THR A 131 36.58 -10.82 42.86
C THR A 131 37.63 -10.85 43.97
N LEU A 132 38.78 -10.18 43.79
CA LEU A 132 39.80 -10.07 44.83
C LEU A 132 39.27 -9.31 46.05
N THR A 133 38.44 -8.27 45.86
CA THR A 133 37.80 -7.58 46.99
C THR A 133 36.87 -8.48 47.80
N THR A 134 36.24 -9.48 47.19
CA THR A 134 35.35 -10.44 47.87
C THR A 134 36.08 -11.57 48.60
N SER A 135 37.30 -11.91 48.19
CA SER A 135 38.04 -13.09 48.70
C SER A 135 38.45 -13.03 50.18
N HIS A 136 38.41 -11.85 50.81
CA HIS A 136 38.77 -11.66 52.23
C HIS A 136 37.53 -11.58 53.14
N SER A 137 36.50 -12.37 52.85
CA SER A 137 35.20 -12.36 53.57
C SER A 137 35.27 -12.87 55.02
N GLU A 138 36.44 -13.28 55.52
CA GLU A 138 36.64 -13.71 56.91
C GLU A 138 36.93 -12.54 57.87
N GLU A 139 37.19 -11.33 57.36
CA GLU A 139 37.34 -10.12 58.16
C GLU A 139 35.97 -9.47 58.45
N GLU A 140 35.76 -8.96 59.67
CA GLU A 140 34.54 -8.20 59.98
C GLU A 140 34.37 -7.02 59.01
N PRO A 141 33.16 -6.78 58.48
CA PRO A 141 32.92 -5.70 57.54
C PRO A 141 33.20 -4.34 58.20
N ALA A 142 33.81 -3.42 57.45
CA ALA A 142 34.08 -2.07 57.95
C ALA A 142 32.77 -1.39 58.39
N PRO A 143 32.76 -0.62 59.50
CA PRO A 143 31.54 0.05 59.96
C PRO A 143 30.96 0.92 58.84
N LEU A 144 29.63 0.82 58.64
CA LEU A 144 28.90 1.57 57.63
C LEU A 144 27.76 2.33 58.31
N PRO A 145 28.00 3.58 58.74
CA PRO A 145 27.00 4.36 59.47
C PRO A 145 25.74 4.63 58.66
N ASN A 146 25.86 4.75 57.33
CA ASN A 146 24.74 5.02 56.44
C ASN A 146 24.88 4.23 55.11
N PRO A 147 24.09 3.16 54.90
CA PRO A 147 24.11 2.38 53.67
C PRO A 147 23.30 3.01 52.52
N THR A 148 22.52 4.06 52.78
CA THR A 148 21.55 4.61 51.82
C THR A 148 22.14 5.03 50.47
N PRO A 149 23.36 5.60 50.34
CA PRO A 149 23.89 5.98 49.03
C PRO A 149 24.19 4.77 48.14
N TYR A 150 24.63 3.64 48.72
CA TYR A 150 24.89 2.40 47.98
C TYR A 150 23.60 1.73 47.54
N LEU A 151 22.58 1.74 48.40
CA LEU A 151 21.26 1.22 48.06
C LEU A 151 20.61 2.07 46.97
N PHE A 152 20.67 3.40 47.08
CA PHE A 152 20.16 4.32 46.07
C PHE A 152 20.84 4.14 44.71
N THR A 153 22.18 4.10 44.68
CA THR A 153 22.93 3.92 43.43
C THR A 153 22.65 2.55 42.81
N SER A 154 22.65 1.46 43.59
CA SER A 154 22.27 0.14 43.08
C SER A 154 20.84 0.11 42.55
N GLY A 155 19.89 0.73 43.25
CA GLY A 155 18.50 0.85 42.83
C GLY A 155 18.35 1.65 41.54
N ALA A 156 19.06 2.77 41.40
CA ALA A 156 19.06 3.57 40.19
C ALA A 156 19.61 2.79 38.97
N LEU A 157 20.69 2.01 39.16
CA LEU A 157 21.23 1.16 38.10
C LEU A 157 20.26 0.04 37.71
N LEU A 158 19.63 -0.62 38.69
CA LEU A 158 18.62 -1.66 38.43
C LEU A 158 17.39 -1.09 37.72
N LEU A 159 16.92 0.09 38.12
CA LEU A 159 15.83 0.79 37.43
C LEU A 159 16.23 1.18 36.00
N GLY A 160 17.47 1.58 35.78
CA GLY A 160 18.01 1.81 34.44
C GLY A 160 17.93 0.55 33.57
N LEU A 161 18.42 -0.59 34.06
CA LEU A 161 18.34 -1.88 33.35
C LEU A 161 16.88 -2.31 33.11
N LEU A 162 15.99 -2.10 34.07
CA LEU A 162 14.56 -2.38 33.92
C LEU A 162 13.92 -1.52 32.81
N ALA A 163 14.24 -0.23 32.76
CA ALA A 163 13.76 0.67 31.71
C ALA A 163 14.22 0.22 30.32
N LEU A 164 15.47 -0.27 30.19
CA LEU A 164 15.97 -0.84 28.93
C LEU A 164 15.24 -2.13 28.55
N ALA A 165 14.93 -3.00 29.51
CA ALA A 165 14.15 -4.21 29.25
C ALA A 165 12.73 -3.88 28.75
N LEU A 166 12.08 -2.91 29.38
CA LEU A 166 10.75 -2.43 28.95
C LEU A 166 10.80 -1.81 27.56
N ALA A 167 11.83 -1.02 27.25
CA ALA A 167 11.99 -0.44 25.92
C ALA A 167 12.31 -1.49 24.84
N ALA A 168 13.11 -2.50 25.16
CA ALA A 168 13.32 -3.64 24.27
C ALA A 168 12.00 -4.39 23.99
N GLY A 169 11.17 -4.60 25.03
CA GLY A 169 9.84 -5.18 24.86
C GLY A 169 8.88 -4.31 24.05
N TRP A 170 8.93 -2.99 24.23
CA TRP A 170 8.14 -2.05 23.44
C TRP A 170 8.45 -2.15 21.94
N TRP A 171 9.73 -2.16 21.58
CA TRP A 171 10.15 -2.25 20.17
C TRP A 171 9.99 -3.66 19.60
N GLY A 172 10.26 -4.70 20.38
CA GLY A 172 10.22 -6.10 19.93
C GLY A 172 8.81 -6.71 19.87
N ILE A 173 7.84 -6.19 20.62
CA ILE A 173 6.49 -6.78 20.70
C ILE A 173 5.41 -5.77 20.33
N ILE A 174 5.41 -4.58 20.94
CA ILE A 174 4.26 -3.66 20.81
C ILE A 174 4.29 -2.93 19.48
N ARG A 175 5.48 -2.56 18.99
CA ARG A 175 5.66 -1.75 17.77
C ARG A 175 6.38 -2.52 16.66
N ASN A 176 6.33 -3.86 16.69
CA ASN A 176 7.06 -4.68 15.73
C ASN A 176 6.45 -4.60 14.31
N GLU A 177 5.12 -4.67 14.17
CA GLU A 177 4.42 -4.66 12.87
C GLU A 177 4.76 -3.41 12.05
N ASP A 178 4.65 -2.22 12.67
CA ASP A 178 4.99 -0.92 12.06
C ASP A 178 6.43 -0.84 11.54
N LEU A 179 7.36 -1.55 12.17
CA LEU A 179 8.78 -1.52 11.82
C LEU A 179 9.10 -2.56 10.75
N LEU A 180 8.51 -3.75 10.87
CA LEU A 180 8.71 -4.85 9.94
C LEU A 180 8.03 -4.59 8.59
N ALA A 181 6.86 -3.93 8.57
CA ALA A 181 6.11 -3.61 7.37
C ALA A 181 6.77 -2.52 6.49
N ARG A 182 7.82 -1.85 6.97
CA ARG A 182 8.51 -0.80 6.20
C ARG A 182 9.16 -1.37 4.94
N ALA A 183 9.03 -0.65 3.83
CA ALA A 183 9.67 -1.01 2.57
C ALA A 183 11.22 -0.98 2.68
N GLU A 184 11.76 -0.12 3.54
CA GLU A 184 13.21 0.01 3.78
C GLU A 184 13.82 -1.14 4.60
N ASN A 185 13.02 -2.12 5.04
CA ASN A 185 13.51 -3.25 5.82
C ASN A 185 14.15 -4.30 4.89
N PRO A 186 15.49 -4.42 4.82
CA PRO A 186 16.14 -5.32 3.89
C PRO A 186 15.91 -6.81 4.24
N ARG A 187 15.46 -7.12 5.47
CA ARG A 187 15.12 -8.49 5.87
C ARG A 187 14.00 -9.09 5.02
N ARG A 188 13.08 -8.25 4.53
CA ARG A 188 12.00 -8.69 3.62
C ARG A 188 12.57 -9.17 2.28
N ALA A 189 13.50 -8.41 1.71
CA ALA A 189 14.17 -8.78 0.47
C ALA A 189 15.06 -10.01 0.63
N ILE A 190 15.68 -10.20 1.81
CA ILE A 190 16.44 -11.42 2.13
C ILE A 190 15.48 -12.62 2.19
N ALA A 191 14.37 -12.52 2.92
CA ALA A 191 13.37 -13.58 3.00
C ALA A 191 12.81 -13.95 1.62
N ASP A 192 12.53 -12.97 0.75
CA ASP A 192 12.02 -13.19 -0.61
C ASP A 192 12.98 -14.00 -1.51
N ARG A 193 14.28 -14.10 -1.15
CA ARG A 193 15.25 -14.95 -1.87
C ARG A 193 15.17 -16.42 -1.46
N PHE A 194 14.72 -16.72 -0.23
CA PHE A 194 14.70 -18.06 0.34
C PHE A 194 13.28 -18.67 0.41
N VAL A 195 12.26 -17.82 0.56
CA VAL A 195 10.85 -18.20 0.59
C VAL A 195 10.22 -17.84 -0.75
N SER A 196 9.57 -18.80 -1.39
CA SER A 196 8.86 -18.54 -2.64
C SER A 196 7.67 -17.63 -2.36
N ARG A 197 7.67 -16.44 -2.96
CA ARG A 197 6.51 -15.54 -3.00
C ARG A 197 5.40 -16.14 -3.86
N GLY A 198 4.14 -15.89 -3.46
CA GLY A 198 2.95 -16.35 -4.16
C GLY A 198 2.82 -15.80 -5.58
N THR A 199 2.15 -16.54 -6.45
CA THR A 199 1.92 -16.16 -7.86
C THR A 199 0.65 -15.32 -7.98
N LEU A 200 0.72 -14.22 -8.73
CA LEU A 200 -0.45 -13.49 -9.20
C LEU A 200 -0.96 -14.17 -10.47
N LEU A 201 -2.22 -14.57 -10.47
CA LEU A 201 -2.86 -15.32 -11.54
C LEU A 201 -4.05 -14.53 -12.10
N ASP A 202 -4.29 -14.64 -13.39
CA ASP A 202 -5.52 -14.16 -14.01
C ASP A 202 -6.72 -15.03 -13.62
N ARG A 203 -7.92 -14.65 -14.06
CA ARG A 203 -9.15 -15.39 -13.77
C ARG A 203 -9.15 -16.85 -14.27
N ASN A 204 -8.34 -17.15 -15.29
CA ASN A 204 -8.19 -18.46 -15.93
C ASN A 204 -6.99 -19.25 -15.38
N ASN A 205 -6.29 -18.73 -14.36
CA ASN A 205 -5.07 -19.27 -13.75
C ASN A 205 -3.80 -19.19 -14.61
N ASN A 206 -3.76 -18.29 -15.58
CA ASN A 206 -2.53 -17.94 -16.27
C ASN A 206 -1.67 -17.01 -15.37
N PRO A 207 -0.36 -17.23 -15.27
CA PRO A 207 0.52 -16.40 -14.44
C PRO A 207 0.67 -14.99 -15.02
N ILE A 208 0.46 -14.00 -14.16
CA ILE A 208 0.74 -12.57 -14.42
C ILE A 208 2.12 -12.22 -13.83
N ALA A 209 2.37 -12.62 -12.59
CA ALA A 209 3.65 -12.47 -11.91
C ALA A 209 3.96 -13.71 -11.06
N SER A 210 5.14 -14.29 -11.21
CA SER A 210 5.55 -15.53 -10.58
C SER A 210 6.95 -15.43 -9.98
N THR A 211 7.29 -16.37 -9.11
CA THR A 211 8.63 -16.48 -8.52
C THR A 211 9.38 -17.60 -9.23
N VAL A 212 10.58 -17.31 -9.73
CA VAL A 212 11.42 -18.26 -10.47
C VAL A 212 12.76 -18.45 -9.76
N GLY A 213 13.43 -19.57 -10.01
CA GLY A 213 14.74 -19.89 -9.42
C GLY A 213 14.66 -20.96 -8.33
N LYS A 214 15.68 -20.98 -7.47
CA LYS A 214 15.79 -21.90 -6.32
C LYS A 214 15.96 -21.09 -5.04
N ALA A 215 15.71 -21.70 -3.88
CA ALA A 215 15.96 -21.05 -2.59
C ALA A 215 17.40 -20.50 -2.50
N GLY A 216 17.51 -19.21 -2.17
CA GLY A 216 18.74 -18.40 -2.21
C GLY A 216 18.87 -17.51 -3.46
N GLU A 217 18.19 -17.86 -4.53
CA GLU A 217 18.24 -17.21 -5.85
C GLU A 217 16.84 -16.91 -6.41
N PHE A 218 15.80 -16.92 -5.57
CA PHE A 218 14.47 -16.57 -6.04
C PHE A 218 14.43 -15.14 -6.57
N THR A 219 13.85 -14.97 -7.75
CA THR A 219 13.61 -13.68 -8.37
C THR A 219 12.15 -13.59 -8.80
N ARG A 220 11.64 -12.35 -8.81
CA ARG A 220 10.28 -12.06 -9.28
C ARG A 220 10.29 -11.87 -10.79
N LYS A 221 9.44 -12.61 -11.51
CA LYS A 221 9.26 -12.52 -12.96
C LYS A 221 7.84 -12.07 -13.27
N TYR A 222 7.72 -11.01 -14.06
CA TYR A 222 6.45 -10.51 -14.59
C TYR A 222 6.24 -11.09 -16.00
N GLU A 223 5.30 -12.03 -16.15
CA GLU A 223 4.99 -12.71 -17.42
C GLU A 223 4.21 -11.82 -18.38
N TYR A 224 3.47 -10.84 -17.85
CA TYR A 224 2.77 -9.83 -18.64
C TYR A 224 3.19 -8.40 -18.25
N PRO A 225 4.34 -7.91 -18.76
CA PRO A 225 4.89 -6.60 -18.41
C PRO A 225 3.99 -5.38 -18.64
N PRO A 226 3.15 -5.29 -19.70
CA PRO A 226 2.29 -4.11 -19.91
C PRO A 226 1.31 -3.80 -18.76
N LEU A 227 1.07 -4.75 -17.85
CA LEU A 227 0.24 -4.54 -16.66
C LEU A 227 1.03 -3.99 -15.46
N SER A 228 2.31 -3.64 -15.61
CA SER A 228 3.18 -3.23 -14.50
C SER A 228 2.67 -2.03 -13.69
N ASN A 229 1.86 -1.15 -14.29
CA ASN A 229 1.20 -0.05 -13.56
C ASN A 229 0.21 -0.53 -12.50
N SER A 230 -0.43 -1.68 -12.75
CA SER A 230 -1.44 -2.27 -11.87
C SER A 230 -0.83 -3.39 -11.02
N THR A 231 -0.05 -4.30 -11.60
CA THR A 231 0.67 -5.31 -10.79
C THR A 231 1.67 -4.65 -9.85
N GLY A 232 2.27 -3.55 -10.28
CA GLY A 232 3.40 -2.91 -9.60
C GLY A 232 4.64 -3.79 -9.67
N TYR A 233 5.48 -3.69 -8.65
CA TYR A 233 6.74 -4.41 -8.57
C TYR A 233 7.09 -4.79 -7.13
N ASN A 234 8.01 -5.77 -6.97
CA ASN A 234 8.66 -6.12 -5.70
C ASN A 234 10.17 -6.09 -5.91
N SER A 235 10.82 -4.98 -5.55
CA SER A 235 12.27 -4.78 -5.70
C SER A 235 12.96 -4.57 -4.35
N PRO A 236 14.09 -5.25 -4.08
CA PRO A 236 14.94 -4.97 -2.92
C PRO A 236 15.47 -3.53 -2.85
N LEU A 237 15.61 -2.86 -4.00
CA LEU A 237 16.20 -1.52 -4.11
C LEU A 237 15.14 -0.41 -4.09
N TYR A 238 14.01 -0.64 -4.78
CA TYR A 238 12.99 0.38 -5.02
C TYR A 238 11.70 0.16 -4.22
N GLY A 239 11.63 -0.91 -3.41
CA GLY A 239 10.47 -1.24 -2.59
C GLY A 239 9.37 -1.96 -3.37
N GLN A 240 8.12 -1.74 -2.95
CA GLN A 240 6.94 -2.43 -3.48
C GLN A 240 5.90 -1.44 -3.99
N ALA A 241 5.17 -1.80 -5.05
CA ALA A 241 4.09 -0.98 -5.61
C ALA A 241 2.92 -1.84 -6.11
N GLY A 242 1.78 -1.21 -6.45
CA GLY A 242 0.63 -1.87 -7.07
C GLY A 242 0.05 -3.04 -6.26
N LEU A 243 -0.46 -4.04 -6.96
CA LEU A 243 -0.99 -5.27 -6.38
C LEU A 243 0.06 -6.06 -5.59
N GLU A 244 1.34 -6.00 -5.95
CA GLU A 244 2.42 -6.61 -5.18
C GLU A 244 2.49 -6.06 -3.75
N ALA A 245 2.29 -4.74 -3.58
CA ALA A 245 2.23 -4.11 -2.27
C ALA A 245 0.88 -4.36 -1.57
N GLY A 246 -0.23 -4.17 -2.28
CA GLY A 246 -1.57 -4.29 -1.70
C GLY A 246 -1.96 -5.72 -1.28
N LEU A 247 -1.32 -6.74 -1.87
CA LEU A 247 -1.55 -8.15 -1.56
C LEU A 247 -0.32 -8.81 -0.89
N ASP A 248 0.65 -8.03 -0.40
CA ASP A 248 1.91 -8.56 0.14
C ASP A 248 1.68 -9.60 1.24
N ASP A 249 0.70 -9.40 2.10
CA ASP A 249 0.44 -10.30 3.23
C ASP A 249 0.08 -11.72 2.77
N TYR A 250 -0.72 -11.84 1.70
CA TYR A 250 -1.06 -13.13 1.10
C TYR A 250 0.11 -13.69 0.31
N LEU A 251 0.75 -12.84 -0.50
CA LEU A 251 1.88 -13.23 -1.35
C LEU A 251 3.12 -13.63 -0.54
N ARG A 252 3.25 -13.20 0.71
CA ARG A 252 4.31 -13.56 1.65
C ARG A 252 3.92 -14.70 2.60
N GLY A 253 2.65 -15.12 2.58
CA GLY A 253 2.18 -16.24 3.39
C GLY A 253 1.89 -15.90 4.86
N ILE A 254 1.94 -14.62 5.25
CA ILE A 254 1.62 -14.16 6.60
C ILE A 254 0.11 -13.99 6.82
N ARG A 255 -0.68 -14.02 5.74
CA ARG A 255 -2.15 -14.05 5.77
C ARG A 255 -2.70 -15.19 4.93
N GLY A 256 -3.79 -15.80 5.39
CA GLY A 256 -4.42 -16.96 4.75
C GLY A 256 -3.86 -18.31 5.20
N ASN A 257 -2.60 -18.37 5.66
CA ASN A 257 -2.05 -19.53 6.35
C ASN A 257 -2.53 -19.61 7.81
N PRO A 258 -2.60 -20.82 8.42
CA PRO A 258 -2.90 -20.95 9.84
C PRO A 258 -1.84 -20.26 10.70
N ALA A 259 -2.28 -19.57 11.76
CA ALA A 259 -1.37 -18.90 12.70
C ALA A 259 -0.34 -19.86 13.31
N SER A 260 -0.69 -21.13 13.50
CA SER A 260 0.24 -22.16 13.99
C SER A 260 1.37 -22.47 13.01
N LEU A 261 1.09 -22.45 11.69
CA LEU A 261 2.10 -22.68 10.65
C LEU A 261 3.04 -21.48 10.54
N ILE A 262 2.48 -20.26 10.53
CA ILE A 262 3.27 -19.03 10.50
C ILE A 262 4.21 -19.00 11.71
N TRP A 263 3.68 -19.25 12.91
CA TRP A 263 4.48 -19.29 14.13
C TRP A 263 5.55 -20.38 14.12
N SER A 264 5.25 -21.58 13.62
CA SER A 264 6.23 -22.67 13.60
C SER A 264 7.36 -22.42 12.61
N ASP A 265 7.05 -21.89 11.42
CA ASP A 265 8.07 -21.59 10.40
C ASP A 265 8.95 -20.42 10.84
N ASP A 266 8.37 -19.37 11.42
CA ASP A 266 9.12 -18.27 12.00
C ASP A 266 10.07 -18.75 13.12
N LEU A 267 9.63 -19.69 13.97
CA LEU A 267 10.45 -20.23 15.07
C LEU A 267 11.57 -21.17 14.58
N ILE A 268 11.30 -22.01 13.58
CA ILE A 268 12.23 -23.06 13.13
C ILE A 268 13.21 -22.52 12.08
N TYR A 269 12.71 -21.70 11.15
CA TYR A 269 13.47 -21.24 9.98
C TYR A 269 13.79 -19.75 10.02
N GLY A 270 13.20 -18.98 10.94
CA GLY A 270 13.36 -17.52 10.96
C GLY A 270 12.74 -16.84 9.73
N GLN A 271 11.73 -17.48 9.12
CA GLN A 271 11.14 -17.08 7.85
C GLN A 271 9.65 -17.42 7.81
N PRO A 272 8.83 -16.61 7.10
CA PRO A 272 7.43 -16.94 6.92
C PRO A 272 7.26 -18.18 6.03
N PRO A 273 6.10 -18.86 6.12
CA PRO A 273 5.75 -19.95 5.23
C PRO A 273 5.70 -19.49 3.76
N PRO A 274 5.73 -20.42 2.78
CA PRO A 274 5.56 -20.09 1.37
C PRO A 274 4.32 -19.24 1.11
N GLY A 275 4.49 -18.27 0.20
CA GLY A 275 3.45 -17.36 -0.21
C GLY A 275 2.27 -18.03 -0.91
N LEU A 276 1.08 -17.44 -0.76
CA LEU A 276 -0.14 -17.97 -1.36
C LEU A 276 -0.39 -17.37 -2.74
N ASN A 277 -0.84 -18.19 -3.68
CA ASN A 277 -1.24 -17.70 -5.00
C ASN A 277 -2.56 -16.93 -4.89
N VAL A 278 -2.63 -15.78 -5.55
CA VAL A 278 -3.81 -14.93 -5.59
C VAL A 278 -4.34 -14.88 -7.01
N ARG A 279 -5.62 -15.21 -7.17
CA ARG A 279 -6.37 -15.08 -8.43
C ARG A 279 -6.99 -13.69 -8.50
N LEU A 280 -6.79 -13.02 -9.62
CA LEU A 280 -7.41 -11.75 -9.95
C LEU A 280 -8.68 -11.96 -10.78
N ALA A 281 -9.52 -10.94 -10.84
CA ALA A 281 -10.66 -10.87 -11.75
C ALA A 281 -10.24 -10.59 -13.21
N ILE A 282 -9.02 -10.09 -13.40
CA ILE A 282 -8.45 -9.72 -14.70
C ILE A 282 -8.49 -10.92 -15.65
N ASP A 283 -8.93 -10.65 -16.88
CA ASP A 283 -8.85 -11.56 -18.00
C ASP A 283 -7.69 -11.14 -18.92
N LEU A 284 -6.65 -11.97 -19.04
CA LEU A 284 -5.44 -11.57 -19.78
C LEU A 284 -5.68 -11.38 -21.29
N GLU A 285 -6.65 -12.06 -21.88
CA GLU A 285 -6.99 -11.87 -23.30
C GLU A 285 -7.62 -10.49 -23.51
N THR A 286 -8.61 -10.15 -22.69
CA THR A 286 -9.24 -8.83 -22.70
C THR A 286 -8.26 -7.71 -22.33
N GLN A 287 -7.37 -7.95 -21.36
CA GLN A 287 -6.33 -7.01 -20.96
C GLN A 287 -5.36 -6.72 -22.11
N LYS A 288 -4.90 -7.74 -22.83
CA LYS A 288 -4.04 -7.57 -24.02
C LYS A 288 -4.71 -6.74 -25.09
N LEU A 289 -5.97 -7.02 -25.39
CA LEU A 289 -6.74 -6.23 -26.34
C LEU A 289 -6.82 -4.75 -25.91
N ALA A 290 -7.08 -4.49 -24.62
CA ALA A 290 -7.12 -3.13 -24.10
C ALA A 290 -5.76 -2.40 -24.23
N ASP A 291 -4.66 -3.10 -23.94
CA ASP A 291 -3.31 -2.56 -24.07
C ASP A 291 -2.91 -2.31 -25.54
N ASP A 292 -3.26 -3.23 -26.45
CA ASP A 292 -3.01 -3.10 -27.89
C ASP A 292 -3.79 -1.92 -28.49
N LEU A 293 -5.03 -1.70 -28.04
CA LEU A 293 -5.87 -0.59 -28.49
C LEU A 293 -5.39 0.78 -27.96
N LEU A 294 -4.74 0.82 -26.79
CA LEU A 294 -4.14 2.04 -26.24
C LEU A 294 -2.69 2.25 -26.71
N ALA A 295 -2.09 1.29 -27.41
CA ALA A 295 -0.69 1.35 -27.80
C ALA A 295 -0.37 2.63 -28.59
N GLY A 296 0.64 3.38 -28.13
CA GLY A 296 1.04 4.65 -28.74
C GLY A 296 0.25 5.88 -28.28
N HIS A 297 -0.77 5.69 -27.43
CA HIS A 297 -1.61 6.77 -26.89
C HIS A 297 -1.47 6.84 -25.37
N LYS A 298 -1.49 8.07 -24.83
CA LYS A 298 -1.42 8.30 -23.38
C LYS A 298 -2.84 8.27 -22.81
N GLY A 299 -3.08 7.40 -21.82
CA GLY A 299 -4.44 7.21 -21.32
C GLY A 299 -4.62 6.02 -20.40
N ALA A 300 -5.87 5.72 -20.09
CA ALA A 300 -6.26 4.58 -19.28
C ALA A 300 -7.59 4.00 -19.77
N LEU A 301 -7.76 2.70 -19.49
CA LEU A 301 -8.97 1.97 -19.80
C LEU A 301 -9.31 1.03 -18.65
N VAL A 302 -10.55 1.13 -18.19
CA VAL A 302 -11.10 0.26 -17.14
C VAL A 302 -12.35 -0.41 -17.68
N LEU A 303 -12.35 -1.74 -17.67
CA LEU A 303 -13.49 -2.57 -17.99
C LEU A 303 -13.84 -3.43 -16.77
N LEU A 304 -15.10 -3.40 -16.37
CA LEU A 304 -15.57 -4.17 -15.22
C LEU A 304 -16.93 -4.81 -15.46
N ASN A 305 -17.22 -5.84 -14.69
CA ASN A 305 -18.54 -6.43 -14.59
C ASN A 305 -19.45 -5.49 -13.80
N ALA A 306 -20.50 -4.96 -14.45
CA ALA A 306 -21.36 -3.94 -13.87
C ALA A 306 -22.17 -4.44 -12.66
N ARG A 307 -22.36 -5.76 -12.53
CA ARG A 307 -23.12 -6.38 -11.42
C ARG A 307 -22.23 -6.74 -10.24
N SER A 308 -21.08 -7.36 -10.48
CA SER A 308 -20.19 -7.83 -9.40
C SER A 308 -19.12 -6.81 -9.01
N GLY A 309 -18.83 -5.82 -9.86
CA GLY A 309 -17.71 -4.89 -9.69
C GLY A 309 -16.34 -5.50 -10.00
N GLU A 310 -16.29 -6.73 -10.49
CA GLU A 310 -15.05 -7.41 -10.89
C GLU A 310 -14.37 -6.67 -12.05
N ILE A 311 -13.12 -6.26 -11.85
CA ILE A 311 -12.32 -5.57 -12.85
C ILE A 311 -11.71 -6.60 -13.80
N LEU A 312 -12.19 -6.60 -15.05
CA LEU A 312 -11.79 -7.54 -16.08
C LEU A 312 -10.55 -7.05 -16.85
N ALA A 313 -10.39 -5.74 -17.03
CA ALA A 313 -9.20 -5.12 -17.58
C ALA A 313 -8.96 -3.73 -16.96
N ILE A 314 -7.69 -3.40 -16.71
CA ILE A 314 -7.22 -2.13 -16.13
C ILE A 314 -5.88 -1.71 -16.75
N ALA A 315 -5.96 -1.09 -17.92
CA ALA A 315 -4.81 -0.64 -18.70
C ALA A 315 -4.44 0.82 -18.39
N SER A 316 -3.14 1.12 -18.45
CA SER A 316 -2.57 2.45 -18.23
C SER A 316 -1.37 2.63 -19.15
N HIS A 317 -1.42 3.61 -20.04
CA HIS A 317 -0.37 3.88 -21.04
C HIS A 317 0.19 5.30 -20.93
N PRO A 318 1.50 5.50 -21.16
CA PRO A 318 2.52 4.45 -21.38
C PRO A 318 2.77 3.61 -20.12
N SER A 319 3.08 2.32 -20.32
CA SER A 319 3.46 1.38 -19.28
C SER A 319 4.99 1.24 -19.17
N PHE A 320 5.46 0.36 -18.28
CA PHE A 320 6.87 0.01 -18.09
C PHE A 320 7.03 -1.49 -17.86
N ASP A 321 8.26 -2.02 -17.99
CA ASP A 321 8.56 -3.42 -17.69
C ASP A 321 9.17 -3.54 -16.29
N ALA A 322 8.40 -4.10 -15.35
CA ALA A 322 8.85 -4.34 -13.98
C ALA A 322 10.05 -5.30 -13.88
N ASN A 323 10.33 -6.12 -14.90
CA ASN A 323 11.52 -6.99 -14.93
C ASN A 323 12.83 -6.20 -15.16
N GLN A 324 12.75 -4.98 -15.70
CA GLN A 324 13.92 -4.18 -16.12
C GLN A 324 14.15 -2.95 -15.23
N LEU A 325 13.51 -2.88 -14.07
CA LEU A 325 13.54 -1.71 -13.18
C LEU A 325 14.96 -1.24 -12.86
N ASP A 326 15.88 -2.15 -12.52
CA ASP A 326 17.26 -1.79 -12.17
C ASP A 326 18.00 -1.07 -13.31
N ALA A 327 17.64 -1.37 -14.56
CA ALA A 327 18.23 -0.74 -15.74
C ALA A 327 17.54 0.57 -16.11
N THR A 328 16.22 0.67 -15.95
CA THR A 328 15.41 1.78 -16.47
C THR A 328 14.94 2.79 -15.41
N TRP A 329 15.19 2.57 -14.12
CA TRP A 329 14.67 3.38 -13.03
C TRP A 329 14.91 4.89 -13.18
N ASN A 330 16.14 5.27 -13.56
CA ASN A 330 16.50 6.68 -13.73
C ASN A 330 15.73 7.34 -14.87
N ASP A 331 15.47 6.59 -15.95
CA ASP A 331 14.70 7.08 -17.08
C ASP A 331 13.22 7.18 -16.71
N LEU A 332 12.65 6.14 -16.08
CA LEU A 332 11.25 6.08 -15.68
C LEU A 332 10.85 7.19 -14.70
N THR A 333 11.75 7.57 -13.78
CA THR A 333 11.48 8.62 -12.78
C THR A 333 11.60 10.04 -13.34
N GLN A 334 12.29 10.21 -14.47
CA GLN A 334 12.50 11.52 -15.12
C GLN A 334 11.63 11.70 -16.38
N ASP A 335 11.01 10.64 -16.87
CA ASP A 335 10.17 10.68 -18.07
C ASP A 335 8.97 11.61 -17.87
N PRO A 336 8.80 12.65 -18.70
CA PRO A 336 7.67 13.58 -18.62
C PRO A 336 6.31 12.89 -18.84
N ASN A 337 6.28 11.74 -19.50
CA ASN A 337 5.07 10.97 -19.71
C ASN A 337 4.66 10.15 -18.48
N ALA A 338 5.41 10.17 -17.38
CA ALA A 338 5.10 9.50 -16.13
C ALA A 338 4.61 8.04 -16.31
N PRO A 339 5.45 7.14 -16.86
CA PRO A 339 5.08 5.75 -17.12
C PRO A 339 4.83 4.93 -15.84
N LEU A 340 5.32 5.37 -14.68
CA LEU A 340 5.06 4.73 -13.39
C LEU A 340 3.65 5.03 -12.83
N LEU A 341 2.97 6.06 -13.35
CA LEU A 341 1.65 6.47 -12.87
C LEU A 341 0.60 5.45 -13.33
N ASN A 342 -0.21 4.93 -12.41
CA ASN A 342 -1.42 4.20 -12.78
C ASN A 342 -2.55 5.19 -13.07
N ARG A 343 -2.72 5.54 -14.34
CA ARG A 343 -3.72 6.53 -14.77
C ARG A 343 -5.16 6.10 -14.47
N ALA A 344 -5.42 4.79 -14.39
CA ALA A 344 -6.75 4.27 -14.10
C ALA A 344 -7.20 4.55 -12.66
N THR A 345 -6.27 4.57 -11.69
CA THR A 345 -6.59 4.69 -10.25
C THR A 345 -6.01 5.91 -9.56
N GLN A 346 -4.93 6.49 -10.10
CA GLN A 346 -4.21 7.63 -9.50
C GLN A 346 -4.34 8.92 -10.32
N GLY A 347 -4.71 8.82 -11.60
CA GLY A 347 -4.93 10.00 -12.44
C GLY A 347 -6.28 10.65 -12.13
N LEU A 348 -6.26 11.95 -11.82
CA LEU A 348 -7.45 12.75 -11.55
C LEU A 348 -7.72 13.68 -12.73
N TYR A 349 -8.88 13.54 -13.35
CA TYR A 349 -9.21 14.25 -14.57
C TYR A 349 -10.62 14.84 -14.50
N PRO A 350 -10.86 16.03 -15.10
CA PRO A 350 -12.21 16.55 -15.22
C PRO A 350 -13.03 15.64 -16.13
N PRO A 351 -14.22 15.17 -15.69
CA PRO A 351 -15.03 14.25 -16.49
C PRO A 351 -15.66 14.93 -17.71
N GLY A 352 -15.80 16.26 -17.69
CA GLY A 352 -16.45 16.98 -18.78
C GLY A 352 -17.89 16.49 -19.02
N PRO A 353 -18.41 16.62 -20.25
CA PRO A 353 -19.72 16.12 -20.64
C PRO A 353 -19.92 14.59 -20.48
N ALA A 354 -18.90 13.83 -20.07
CA ALA A 354 -19.02 12.39 -19.83
C ALA A 354 -19.98 12.05 -18.69
N ILE A 355 -20.28 13.01 -17.79
CA ILE A 355 -21.31 12.86 -16.76
C ILE A 355 -22.74 12.91 -17.30
N GLY A 356 -22.90 13.30 -18.57
CA GLY A 356 -24.19 13.54 -19.22
C GLY A 356 -25.20 12.40 -19.11
N PRO A 357 -24.83 11.12 -19.30
CA PRO A 357 -25.73 9.99 -19.08
C PRO A 357 -26.36 9.95 -17.68
N PHE A 358 -25.60 10.27 -16.64
CA PHE A 358 -26.09 10.24 -15.26
C PHE A 358 -27.04 11.42 -15.00
N LEU A 359 -26.71 12.60 -15.52
CA LEU A 359 -27.59 13.77 -15.47
C LEU A 359 -28.89 13.55 -16.24
N LEU A 360 -28.83 12.91 -17.40
CA LEU A 360 -30.00 12.55 -18.19
C LEU A 360 -30.89 11.57 -17.43
N ALA A 361 -30.29 10.55 -16.79
CA ALA A 361 -31.03 9.61 -15.96
C ALA A 361 -31.77 10.34 -14.83
N LEU A 362 -31.06 11.20 -14.08
CA LEU A 362 -31.66 12.01 -13.03
C LEU A 362 -32.78 12.94 -13.54
N ASN A 363 -32.61 13.54 -14.71
CA ASN A 363 -33.62 14.40 -15.32
C ASN A 363 -34.89 13.62 -15.69
N ASN A 364 -34.74 12.40 -16.21
CA ASN A 364 -35.86 11.53 -16.59
C ASN A 364 -36.72 11.18 -15.37
N VAL A 365 -36.10 10.91 -14.22
CA VAL A 365 -36.78 10.66 -12.94
C VAL A 365 -37.64 11.85 -12.53
N ARG A 366 -37.14 13.08 -12.75
CA ARG A 366 -37.86 14.31 -12.40
C ARG A 366 -38.93 14.72 -13.41
N GLY A 367 -38.94 14.13 -14.61
CA GLY A 367 -39.93 14.45 -15.66
C GLY A 367 -39.77 15.85 -16.25
N ASN A 368 -38.59 16.46 -16.13
CA ASN A 368 -38.30 17.78 -16.68
C ASN A 368 -38.21 17.73 -18.22
N LYS A 369 -38.94 18.62 -18.90
CA LYS A 369 -38.92 18.71 -20.37
C LYS A 369 -37.70 19.48 -20.86
N ILE A 370 -36.82 18.81 -21.60
CA ILE A 370 -35.66 19.43 -22.26
C ILE A 370 -36.04 19.81 -23.68
N THR A 371 -35.76 21.05 -24.08
CA THR A 371 -35.91 21.50 -25.47
C THR A 371 -34.54 21.62 -26.10
N LEU A 372 -34.28 20.84 -27.16
CA LEU A 372 -32.99 20.86 -27.84
C LEU A 372 -32.65 22.29 -28.29
N PRO A 373 -31.53 22.86 -27.81
CA PRO A 373 -31.16 24.23 -28.16
C PRO A 373 -30.73 24.35 -29.62
N GLY A 374 -30.86 25.55 -30.20
CA GLY A 374 -30.39 25.83 -31.56
C GLY A 374 -28.87 25.72 -31.72
N SER A 375 -28.11 25.83 -30.62
CA SER A 375 -26.67 25.60 -30.56
C SER A 375 -26.35 24.46 -29.60
N LEU A 376 -25.53 23.49 -30.03
CA LEU A 376 -25.16 22.32 -29.23
C LEU A 376 -23.88 22.50 -28.40
N PHE A 377 -23.15 23.59 -28.62
CA PHE A 377 -21.96 23.96 -27.87
C PHE A 377 -22.29 24.92 -26.71
N PHE A 378 -21.40 24.98 -25.73
CA PHE A 378 -21.48 25.91 -24.61
C PHE A 378 -20.25 26.82 -24.61
N THR A 379 -20.42 28.08 -24.23
CA THR A 379 -19.32 29.04 -24.13
C THR A 379 -19.35 29.67 -22.74
N ASP A 380 -18.32 29.40 -21.95
CA ASP A 380 -18.07 30.17 -20.73
C ASP A 380 -16.99 31.22 -21.01
N LYS A 381 -17.35 32.50 -20.85
CA LYS A 381 -16.51 33.67 -21.13
C LYS A 381 -15.91 33.64 -22.55
N SER A 382 -14.69 33.13 -22.70
CA SER A 382 -13.94 33.03 -23.97
C SER A 382 -13.60 31.58 -24.36
N VAL A 383 -13.99 30.61 -23.53
CA VAL A 383 -13.71 29.19 -23.74
C VAL A 383 -14.94 28.52 -24.33
N LYS A 384 -14.79 27.97 -25.54
CA LYS A 384 -15.84 27.21 -26.23
C LYS A 384 -15.68 25.72 -25.95
N TYR A 385 -16.74 25.08 -25.52
CA TYR A 385 -16.87 23.63 -25.32
C TYR A 385 -17.75 23.05 -26.45
N PRO A 386 -17.15 22.40 -27.47
CA PRO A 386 -17.88 21.77 -28.56
C PRO A 386 -18.47 20.40 -28.15
N CYS A 387 -19.29 19.82 -29.03
CA CYS A 387 -19.59 18.40 -28.95
C CYS A 387 -18.32 17.59 -29.27
N ALA A 388 -18.19 16.39 -28.70
CA ALA A 388 -17.06 15.51 -28.99
C ALA A 388 -17.18 14.88 -30.38
N VAL A 389 -18.37 14.42 -30.74
CA VAL A 389 -18.69 13.89 -32.07
C VAL A 389 -19.93 14.58 -32.63
N ASN A 390 -20.11 14.50 -33.95
CA ASN A 390 -21.28 15.07 -34.60
C ASN A 390 -22.51 14.17 -34.36
N PRO A 391 -23.60 14.68 -33.76
CA PRO A 391 -24.79 13.89 -33.50
C PRO A 391 -25.50 13.48 -34.79
N GLN A 392 -26.00 12.26 -34.82
CA GLN A 392 -26.75 11.73 -35.97
C GLN A 392 -28.18 12.30 -36.03
N LEU A 393 -28.72 12.43 -37.25
CA LEU A 393 -30.10 12.87 -37.49
C LEU A 393 -31.06 11.67 -37.54
N PRO A 394 -32.28 11.75 -36.97
CA PRO A 394 -32.87 12.92 -36.30
C PRO A 394 -32.28 13.16 -34.90
N LEU A 395 -32.13 14.44 -34.51
CA LEU A 395 -31.59 14.79 -33.19
C LEU A 395 -32.57 14.36 -32.09
N THR A 396 -32.10 13.50 -31.20
CA THR A 396 -32.77 13.14 -29.95
C THR A 396 -31.97 13.66 -28.76
N THR A 397 -32.61 13.93 -27.62
CA THR A 397 -31.90 14.38 -26.41
C THR A 397 -30.81 13.39 -26.01
N ALA A 398 -31.13 12.09 -26.01
CA ALA A 398 -30.16 11.05 -25.70
C ALA A 398 -29.01 10.99 -26.73
N GLY A 399 -29.29 11.10 -28.03
CA GLY A 399 -28.25 11.10 -29.06
C GLY A 399 -27.30 12.31 -28.98
N VAL A 400 -27.83 13.48 -28.60
CA VAL A 400 -27.01 14.69 -28.37
C VAL A 400 -26.16 14.57 -27.10
N VAL A 401 -26.70 13.99 -26.03
CA VAL A 401 -25.94 13.69 -24.79
C VAL A 401 -24.86 12.64 -25.05
N ALA A 402 -25.17 11.57 -25.80
CA ALA A 402 -24.22 10.53 -26.20
C ALA A 402 -23.08 11.08 -27.08
N SER A 403 -23.33 12.17 -27.81
CA SER A 403 -22.33 12.86 -28.62
C SER A 403 -21.46 13.85 -27.82
N GLY A 404 -21.65 13.93 -26.50
CA GLY A 404 -20.89 14.78 -25.60
C GLY A 404 -21.17 16.27 -25.77
N CYS A 405 -22.32 16.64 -26.30
CA CYS A 405 -22.68 18.05 -26.47
C CYS A 405 -23.05 18.69 -25.12
N PRO A 406 -22.40 19.80 -24.72
CA PRO A 406 -22.61 20.40 -23.40
C PRO A 406 -23.91 21.19 -23.24
N ALA A 407 -24.49 21.73 -24.33
CA ALA A 407 -25.62 22.66 -24.20
C ALA A 407 -26.89 22.06 -23.53
N PRO A 408 -27.31 20.82 -23.82
CA PRO A 408 -28.41 20.20 -23.08
C PRO A 408 -28.07 19.91 -21.62
N LEU A 409 -26.80 19.65 -21.30
CA LEU A 409 -26.38 19.37 -19.91
C LEU A 409 -26.52 20.61 -19.04
N VAL A 410 -26.20 21.79 -19.56
CA VAL A 410 -26.44 23.07 -18.85
C VAL A 410 -27.92 23.25 -18.53
N GLN A 411 -28.82 23.03 -19.50
CA GLN A 411 -30.26 23.11 -19.25
C GLN A 411 -30.74 22.11 -18.18
N ILE A 412 -30.19 20.89 -18.19
CA ILE A 412 -30.48 19.87 -17.17
C ILE A 412 -29.97 20.34 -15.80
N GLY A 413 -28.73 20.84 -15.76
CA GLY A 413 -28.08 21.37 -14.56
C GLY A 413 -28.89 22.48 -13.90
N GLU A 414 -29.26 23.50 -14.67
CA GLU A 414 -30.10 24.63 -14.22
C GLU A 414 -31.47 24.14 -13.70
N ALA A 415 -32.09 23.17 -14.38
CA ALA A 415 -33.39 22.62 -13.99
C ALA A 415 -33.32 21.74 -12.72
N VAL A 416 -32.17 21.15 -12.43
CA VAL A 416 -31.97 20.22 -11.31
C VAL A 416 -31.45 20.94 -10.06
N GLY A 417 -30.55 21.91 -10.25
CA GLY A 417 -29.96 22.78 -9.23
C GLY A 417 -28.76 22.16 -8.49
N LYS A 418 -27.84 23.02 -8.02
CA LYS A 418 -26.60 22.68 -7.28
C LYS A 418 -26.70 21.55 -6.27
N GLU A 419 -27.60 21.63 -5.29
CA GLU A 419 -27.67 20.64 -4.20
C GLU A 419 -27.94 19.22 -4.72
N THR A 420 -28.79 19.11 -5.75
CA THR A 420 -29.10 17.80 -6.33
C THR A 420 -27.91 17.29 -7.16
N LEU A 421 -27.14 18.17 -7.81
CA LEU A 421 -25.89 17.81 -8.50
C LEU A 421 -24.83 17.29 -7.53
N GLU A 422 -24.62 17.98 -6.40
CA GLU A 422 -23.66 17.54 -5.37
C GLU A 422 -24.04 16.17 -4.80
N ASN A 423 -25.33 15.94 -4.56
CA ASN A 423 -25.85 14.65 -4.09
C ASN A 423 -25.64 13.54 -5.14
N LEU A 424 -25.86 13.83 -6.42
CA LEU A 424 -25.59 12.88 -7.51
C LEU A 424 -24.10 12.49 -7.57
N PHE A 425 -23.18 13.47 -7.52
CA PHE A 425 -21.74 13.17 -7.56
C PHE A 425 -21.28 12.39 -6.33
N THR A 426 -21.88 12.67 -5.17
CA THR A 426 -21.64 11.91 -3.95
C THR A 426 -22.12 10.47 -4.09
N SER A 427 -23.35 10.24 -4.59
CA SER A 427 -23.90 8.88 -4.76
C SER A 427 -23.19 8.08 -5.86
N LEU A 428 -22.69 8.73 -6.91
CA LEU A 428 -21.80 8.10 -7.90
C LEU A 428 -20.42 7.74 -7.32
N GLY A 429 -20.08 8.25 -6.14
CA GLY A 429 -18.83 8.02 -5.42
C GLY A 429 -17.63 8.77 -5.98
N PHE A 430 -17.85 9.92 -6.63
CA PHE A 430 -16.76 10.73 -7.16
C PHE A 430 -15.90 11.39 -6.09
N PHE A 431 -16.35 11.41 -4.84
CA PHE A 431 -15.60 11.95 -3.69
C PHE A 431 -15.09 10.86 -2.73
N GLU A 432 -15.26 9.59 -3.08
CA GLU A 432 -14.87 8.45 -2.25
C GLU A 432 -13.69 7.72 -2.90
N THR A 433 -12.73 7.27 -2.08
CA THR A 433 -11.66 6.37 -2.53
C THR A 433 -12.19 4.94 -2.55
N PRO A 434 -12.29 4.29 -3.73
CA PRO A 434 -12.78 2.93 -3.79
C PRO A 434 -11.91 1.94 -3.00
N SER A 435 -12.50 0.88 -2.45
CA SER A 435 -11.76 -0.11 -1.64
C SER A 435 -11.04 -1.12 -2.55
N LEU A 436 -9.79 -0.83 -2.91
CA LEU A 436 -8.95 -1.73 -3.72
C LEU A 436 -7.54 -1.87 -3.13
N PRO A 437 -6.88 -3.03 -3.30
CA PRO A 437 -5.47 -3.25 -2.93
C PRO A 437 -4.51 -2.60 -3.93
N LEU A 438 -4.76 -1.34 -4.29
CA LEU A 438 -3.99 -0.52 -5.23
C LEU A 438 -3.79 0.88 -4.65
N GLN A 439 -2.70 1.54 -5.05
CA GLN A 439 -2.58 2.97 -4.79
C GLN A 439 -3.65 3.72 -5.60
N GLN A 440 -4.33 4.65 -4.92
CA GLN A 440 -5.45 5.39 -5.47
C GLN A 440 -5.32 6.87 -5.10
N ALA A 441 -5.78 7.74 -6.00
CA ALA A 441 -5.94 9.15 -5.68
C ALA A 441 -7.24 9.38 -4.90
N SER A 442 -7.19 10.34 -3.98
CA SER A 442 -8.39 10.82 -3.29
C SER A 442 -8.90 12.06 -4.00
N SER A 443 -10.16 12.03 -4.45
CA SER A 443 -10.86 13.16 -5.03
C SER A 443 -11.44 14.02 -3.90
N PRO A 444 -10.93 15.23 -3.64
CA PRO A 444 -11.46 16.07 -2.59
C PRO A 444 -12.89 16.51 -2.92
N LYS A 445 -13.75 16.57 -1.91
CA LYS A 445 -15.08 17.18 -2.06
C LYS A 445 -14.91 18.68 -2.25
N VAL A 446 -15.40 19.21 -3.37
CA VAL A 446 -15.38 20.64 -3.68
C VAL A 446 -16.82 21.16 -3.71
N GLU A 447 -17.02 22.36 -3.17
CA GLU A 447 -18.30 23.05 -3.22
C GLU A 447 -18.55 23.62 -4.62
N ILE A 448 -19.73 23.34 -5.19
CA ILE A 448 -20.12 23.85 -6.51
C ILE A 448 -20.38 25.36 -6.43
N SER A 449 -19.83 26.16 -7.31
CA SER A 449 -20.02 27.62 -7.34
C SER A 449 -20.78 28.09 -8.59
N GLN A 450 -20.77 27.31 -9.67
CA GLN A 450 -21.37 27.60 -10.97
C GLN A 450 -22.06 26.36 -11.54
N ASP A 451 -23.38 26.30 -11.34
CA ASP A 451 -24.23 25.19 -11.77
C ASP A 451 -24.00 24.78 -13.24
N ASP A 452 -23.78 25.75 -14.15
CA ASP A 452 -23.53 25.49 -15.58
C ASP A 452 -22.22 24.72 -15.83
N LEU A 453 -21.12 25.11 -15.17
CA LEU A 453 -19.82 24.45 -15.31
C LEU A 453 -19.78 23.11 -14.60
N ALA A 454 -20.46 22.99 -13.46
CA ALA A 454 -20.64 21.70 -12.78
C ALA A 454 -21.45 20.72 -13.63
N ALA A 455 -22.52 21.19 -14.30
CA ALA A 455 -23.37 20.37 -15.14
C ALA A 455 -22.66 19.83 -16.39
N ILE A 456 -21.61 20.50 -16.85
CA ILE A 456 -20.73 19.99 -17.91
C ILE A 456 -19.45 19.33 -17.39
N GLY A 457 -19.34 19.09 -16.08
CA GLY A 457 -18.22 18.37 -15.46
C GLY A 457 -16.87 19.10 -15.54
N GLN A 458 -16.87 20.43 -15.65
CA GLN A 458 -15.68 21.28 -15.72
C GLN A 458 -15.39 22.06 -14.43
N GLU A 459 -16.32 22.04 -13.46
CA GLU A 459 -16.15 22.81 -12.23
C GLU A 459 -15.50 22.01 -11.10
N ASN A 460 -14.18 22.09 -10.97
CA ASN A 460 -13.38 21.53 -9.86
C ASN A 460 -13.71 20.07 -9.47
N LEU A 461 -14.39 19.33 -10.34
CA LEU A 461 -14.69 17.92 -10.21
C LEU A 461 -13.58 17.17 -10.91
N SER A 462 -12.92 16.26 -10.20
CA SER A 462 -11.88 15.41 -10.79
C SER A 462 -12.09 13.98 -10.34
N VAL A 463 -12.09 13.08 -11.32
CA VAL A 463 -12.42 11.67 -11.13
C VAL A 463 -11.36 10.80 -11.79
N THR A 464 -11.20 9.61 -11.25
CA THR A 464 -10.37 8.57 -11.86
C THR A 464 -11.18 7.80 -12.92
N PRO A 465 -10.53 7.23 -13.95
CA PRO A 465 -11.19 6.31 -14.88
C PRO A 465 -11.88 5.15 -14.19
N LEU A 466 -11.33 4.63 -13.08
CA LEU A 466 -11.99 3.62 -12.27
C LEU A 466 -13.32 4.11 -11.66
N GLN A 467 -13.34 5.28 -11.02
CA GLN A 467 -14.59 5.86 -10.48
C GLN A 467 -15.62 6.09 -11.60
N MET A 468 -15.19 6.53 -12.77
CA MET A 468 -16.07 6.70 -13.93
C MET A 468 -16.65 5.37 -14.42
N ALA A 469 -15.84 4.30 -14.48
CA ALA A 469 -16.33 2.96 -14.84
C ALA A 469 -17.32 2.39 -13.81
N LEU A 470 -17.09 2.64 -12.52
CA LEU A 470 -18.01 2.25 -11.44
C LEU A 470 -19.34 3.04 -11.53
N ALA A 471 -19.28 4.33 -11.84
CA ALA A 471 -20.47 5.12 -12.10
C ALA A 471 -21.24 4.60 -13.33
N ALA A 472 -20.53 4.27 -14.42
CA ALA A 472 -21.12 3.68 -15.62
C ALA A 472 -21.82 2.34 -15.35
N ALA A 473 -21.32 1.54 -14.41
CA ALA A 473 -21.97 0.30 -14.00
C ALA A 473 -23.39 0.51 -13.47
N ALA A 474 -23.68 1.63 -12.80
CA ALA A 474 -25.03 1.92 -12.32
C ALA A 474 -26.05 1.96 -13.46
N LEU A 475 -25.70 2.49 -14.65
CA LEU A 475 -26.61 2.48 -15.81
C LEU A 475 -26.82 1.09 -16.41
N SER A 476 -25.85 0.19 -16.23
CA SER A 476 -25.87 -1.17 -16.79
C SER A 476 -26.32 -2.23 -15.79
N ASN A 477 -26.64 -1.83 -14.55
CA ASN A 477 -27.00 -2.69 -13.42
C ASN A 477 -28.16 -2.08 -12.63
N ASP A 478 -29.22 -1.66 -13.34
CA ASP A 478 -30.49 -1.19 -12.77
C ASP A 478 -30.36 -0.11 -11.69
N GLY A 479 -29.41 0.81 -11.88
CA GLY A 479 -29.16 1.93 -10.99
C GLY A 479 -28.28 1.63 -9.77
N VAL A 480 -27.77 0.40 -9.64
CA VAL A 480 -26.91 -0.04 -8.54
C VAL A 480 -25.44 0.05 -8.93
N ARG A 481 -24.69 0.88 -8.22
CA ARG A 481 -23.22 0.98 -8.31
C ARG A 481 -22.58 -0.18 -7.52
N PRO A 482 -21.77 -1.05 -8.15
CA PRO A 482 -21.08 -2.11 -7.43
C PRO A 482 -19.86 -1.58 -6.68
N ALA A 483 -19.41 -2.30 -5.65
CA ALA A 483 -18.09 -2.10 -5.07
C ALA A 483 -17.02 -2.76 -5.97
N PRO A 484 -15.87 -2.11 -6.23
CA PRO A 484 -14.86 -2.68 -7.10
C PRO A 484 -14.18 -3.89 -6.47
N GLN A 485 -13.86 -4.89 -7.30
CA GLN A 485 -13.06 -6.03 -6.89
C GLN A 485 -12.03 -6.39 -7.96
N ILE A 486 -10.76 -6.48 -7.55
CA ILE A 486 -9.67 -6.95 -8.43
C ILE A 486 -9.10 -8.31 -7.99
N ALA A 487 -9.07 -8.59 -6.69
CA ALA A 487 -8.61 -9.87 -6.15
C ALA A 487 -9.82 -10.75 -5.82
N SER A 488 -9.93 -11.90 -6.49
CA SER A 488 -11.12 -12.77 -6.42
C SER A 488 -10.95 -13.91 -5.42
N ALA A 489 -9.80 -14.58 -5.40
CA ALA A 489 -9.57 -15.73 -4.53
C ALA A 489 -8.09 -15.93 -4.17
N VAL A 490 -7.84 -16.63 -3.06
CA VAL A 490 -6.50 -17.03 -2.61
C VAL A 490 -6.45 -18.55 -2.49
N LEU A 491 -5.37 -19.17 -3.00
CA LEU A 491 -5.16 -20.60 -2.88
C LEU A 491 -4.53 -20.93 -1.52
N THR A 492 -5.32 -21.49 -0.62
CA THR A 492 -4.88 -21.93 0.72
C THR A 492 -4.50 -23.41 0.72
N PRO A 493 -3.53 -23.85 1.54
CA PRO A 493 -3.15 -25.26 1.63
C PRO A 493 -4.28 -26.18 2.14
N GLN A 494 -5.17 -25.69 3.00
CA GLN A 494 -6.20 -26.52 3.66
C GLN A 494 -7.52 -26.58 2.89
N GLN A 495 -7.98 -25.46 2.33
CA GLN A 495 -9.31 -25.32 1.73
C GLN A 495 -9.28 -25.19 0.21
N GLY A 496 -8.09 -25.12 -0.39
CA GLY A 496 -7.95 -24.78 -1.80
C GLY A 496 -8.30 -23.32 -2.04
N TRP A 497 -9.04 -23.04 -3.12
CA TRP A 497 -9.42 -21.68 -3.50
C TRP A 497 -10.45 -21.10 -2.52
N LEU A 498 -10.01 -20.15 -1.70
CA LEU A 498 -10.86 -19.35 -0.83
C LEU A 498 -11.21 -18.04 -1.52
N VAL A 499 -12.50 -17.81 -1.77
CA VAL A 499 -12.99 -16.55 -2.35
C VAL A 499 -12.80 -15.43 -1.32
N LEU A 500 -12.19 -14.34 -1.76
CA LEU A 500 -12.02 -13.15 -0.92
C LEU A 500 -13.39 -12.45 -0.76
N PRO A 501 -13.72 -11.97 0.46
CA PRO A 501 -14.99 -11.32 0.69
C PRO A 501 -15.10 -10.08 -0.19
N GLN A 502 -16.25 -9.94 -0.87
CA GLN A 502 -16.62 -8.70 -1.56
C GLN A 502 -17.03 -7.66 -0.52
N ASP A 503 -16.63 -6.41 -0.76
CA ASP A 503 -17.15 -5.29 0.02
C ASP A 503 -18.66 -5.18 -0.25
N PRO A 504 -19.53 -5.21 0.78
CA PRO A 504 -20.96 -5.10 0.60
C PRO A 504 -21.44 -3.71 0.15
N GLY A 505 -20.52 -2.76 -0.08
CA GLY A 505 -20.77 -1.37 -0.52
C GLY A 505 -21.41 -1.19 -1.89
N GLN A 506 -22.40 -2.02 -2.25
CA GLN A 506 -23.31 -1.72 -3.34
C GLN A 506 -24.25 -0.61 -2.91
N GLU A 507 -24.35 0.44 -3.72
CA GLU A 507 -25.22 1.57 -3.45
C GLU A 507 -26.19 1.76 -4.60
N THR A 508 -27.46 1.99 -4.27
CA THR A 508 -28.45 2.42 -5.27
C THR A 508 -28.24 3.91 -5.51
N VAL A 509 -27.76 4.24 -6.71
CA VAL A 509 -27.35 5.60 -7.09
C VAL A 509 -28.39 6.27 -7.98
N LEU A 510 -28.98 5.48 -8.88
CA LEU A 510 -30.02 5.91 -9.82
C LEU A 510 -31.25 5.01 -9.59
N THR A 511 -32.46 5.56 -9.74
CA THR A 511 -33.72 4.79 -9.60
C THR A 511 -34.06 4.04 -10.90
N GLU A 512 -35.28 3.50 -11.01
CA GLU A 512 -35.75 2.61 -12.10
C GLU A 512 -35.51 3.17 -13.53
N GLU A 513 -35.28 4.48 -13.69
CA GLU A 513 -35.01 5.15 -14.96
C GLU A 513 -33.58 4.98 -15.50
N ALA A 514 -32.66 4.38 -14.73
CA ALA A 514 -31.29 4.08 -15.20
C ALA A 514 -31.32 3.19 -16.45
N ALA A 515 -32.14 2.14 -16.41
CA ALA A 515 -32.32 1.18 -17.49
C ALA A 515 -32.89 1.82 -18.77
N ALA A 516 -33.94 2.64 -18.61
CA ALA A 516 -34.56 3.38 -19.71
C ALA A 516 -33.58 4.38 -20.35
N THR A 517 -32.72 5.00 -19.53
CA THR A 517 -31.70 5.93 -20.01
C THR A 517 -30.64 5.21 -20.83
N ALA A 518 -30.13 4.07 -20.35
CA ALA A 518 -29.21 3.23 -21.11
C ALA A 518 -29.79 2.83 -22.48
N LEU A 519 -31.06 2.40 -22.53
CA LEU A 519 -31.76 2.09 -23.79
C LEU A 519 -31.84 3.31 -24.72
N SER A 520 -32.16 4.49 -24.18
CA SER A 520 -32.24 5.73 -24.98
C SER A 520 -30.89 6.15 -25.57
N LEU A 521 -29.79 5.90 -24.85
CA LEU A 521 -28.42 6.25 -25.26
C LEU A 521 -27.86 5.27 -26.30
N ALA A 522 -28.30 4.02 -26.30
CA ALA A 522 -27.94 3.04 -27.33
C ALA A 522 -28.59 3.35 -28.70
N GLY A 523 -29.75 4.01 -28.70
CA GLY A 523 -30.54 4.27 -29.91
C GLY A 523 -31.22 3.00 -30.45
N ASP A 524 -31.94 3.14 -31.57
CA ASP A 524 -32.91 2.13 -32.04
C ASP A 524 -32.31 0.75 -32.41
N ASN A 525 -30.99 0.65 -32.63
CA ASN A 525 -30.29 -0.58 -33.02
C ASN A 525 -28.99 -0.86 -32.22
N GLY A 526 -28.74 -0.13 -31.12
CA GLY A 526 -27.51 -0.30 -30.34
C GLY A 526 -27.55 -1.53 -29.44
N SER A 527 -26.49 -2.34 -29.42
CA SER A 527 -26.34 -3.47 -28.48
C SER A 527 -25.76 -3.07 -27.12
N TYR A 528 -25.22 -1.86 -27.03
CA TYR A 528 -24.64 -1.24 -25.85
C TYR A 528 -24.88 0.26 -25.91
N TRP A 529 -24.87 0.93 -24.75
CA TRP A 529 -24.91 2.37 -24.68
C TRP A 529 -23.49 2.94 -24.60
N GLN A 530 -23.31 4.13 -25.14
CA GLN A 530 -22.01 4.82 -25.13
C GLN A 530 -22.22 6.32 -25.08
N THR A 531 -21.24 7.03 -24.54
CA THR A 531 -21.06 8.46 -24.67
C THR A 531 -19.59 8.77 -24.93
N VAL A 532 -19.35 9.78 -25.77
CA VAL A 532 -18.01 10.31 -26.03
C VAL A 532 -18.02 11.77 -25.64
N ALA A 533 -17.03 12.22 -24.88
CA ALA A 533 -16.99 13.58 -24.37
C ALA A 533 -15.58 14.18 -24.47
N LEU A 534 -15.53 15.49 -24.68
CA LEU A 534 -14.31 16.29 -24.61
C LEU A 534 -14.29 17.08 -23.31
N ALA A 535 -13.22 16.91 -22.53
CA ALA A 535 -12.94 17.70 -21.36
C ALA A 535 -11.69 18.56 -21.57
N ARG A 536 -11.48 19.57 -20.71
CA ARG A 536 -10.31 20.44 -20.76
C ARG A 536 -9.66 20.50 -19.40
N SER A 537 -8.33 20.40 -19.38
CA SER A 537 -7.51 20.58 -18.20
C SER A 537 -6.42 21.59 -18.52
N GLY A 538 -6.63 22.85 -18.14
CA GLY A 538 -5.81 23.95 -18.62
C GLY A 538 -5.90 24.09 -20.14
N ASP A 539 -4.77 23.98 -20.83
CA ASP A 539 -4.68 24.06 -22.31
C ASP A 539 -4.78 22.67 -22.98
N GLU A 540 -4.80 21.59 -22.21
CA GLU A 540 -4.87 20.23 -22.74
C GLU A 540 -6.33 19.77 -22.91
N GLU A 541 -6.59 19.09 -24.03
CA GLU A 541 -7.88 18.44 -24.31
C GLU A 541 -7.79 16.96 -23.93
N LEU A 542 -8.82 16.49 -23.24
CA LEU A 542 -8.96 15.12 -22.79
C LEU A 542 -10.19 14.51 -23.44
N THR A 543 -10.09 13.24 -23.85
CA THR A 543 -11.22 12.52 -24.43
C THR A 543 -11.67 11.43 -23.48
N TRP A 544 -12.95 11.45 -23.15
CA TRP A 544 -13.62 10.39 -22.42
C TRP A 544 -14.50 9.57 -23.34
N TYR A 545 -14.46 8.26 -23.16
CA TYR A 545 -15.49 7.35 -23.63
C TYR A 545 -16.03 6.59 -22.42
N VAL A 546 -17.34 6.57 -22.26
CA VAL A 546 -18.01 5.84 -21.19
C VAL A 546 -19.14 5.03 -21.80
N GLY A 547 -19.28 3.78 -21.41
CA GLY A 547 -20.32 2.92 -21.98
C GLY A 547 -20.58 1.68 -21.15
N GLY A 548 -21.56 0.90 -21.60
CA GLY A 548 -21.94 -0.32 -20.93
C GLY A 548 -22.97 -1.13 -21.70
N THR A 549 -23.17 -2.37 -21.26
CA THR A 549 -24.23 -3.23 -21.80
C THR A 549 -25.60 -2.73 -21.39
N LEU A 550 -26.63 -3.10 -22.16
CA LEU A 550 -28.00 -2.80 -21.82
C LEU A 550 -28.51 -3.66 -20.64
N PRO A 551 -29.51 -3.22 -19.87
CA PRO A 551 -30.09 -3.99 -18.76
C PRO A 551 -30.63 -5.37 -19.15
N GLU A 552 -31.17 -5.51 -20.36
CA GLU A 552 -31.68 -6.80 -20.89
C GLU A 552 -30.57 -7.72 -21.43
N TRP A 553 -29.30 -7.40 -21.16
CA TRP A 553 -28.17 -8.17 -21.64
C TRP A 553 -28.17 -9.58 -21.05
N LYS A 554 -28.15 -10.59 -21.92
CA LYS A 554 -28.19 -12.01 -21.52
C LYS A 554 -26.84 -12.54 -21.01
N GLY A 555 -25.74 -11.86 -21.36
CA GLY A 555 -24.39 -12.21 -20.93
C GLY A 555 -23.98 -11.56 -19.62
N THR A 556 -22.68 -11.48 -19.38
CA THR A 556 -22.13 -10.69 -18.26
C THR A 556 -22.37 -9.20 -18.52
N PRO A 557 -23.02 -8.45 -17.61
CA PRO A 557 -23.21 -7.02 -17.81
C PRO A 557 -21.87 -6.31 -17.63
N LEU A 558 -21.51 -5.42 -18.55
CA LEU A 558 -20.21 -4.76 -18.60
C LEU A 558 -20.37 -3.24 -18.51
N ALA A 559 -19.40 -2.59 -17.89
CA ALA A 559 -19.23 -1.15 -17.93
C ALA A 559 -17.76 -0.82 -18.24
N ILE A 560 -17.56 0.24 -19.03
CA ILE A 560 -16.25 0.68 -19.49
C ILE A 560 -16.09 2.18 -19.32
N ALA A 561 -14.90 2.60 -18.93
CA ALA A 561 -14.44 3.97 -19.06
C ALA A 561 -13.05 3.99 -19.72
N ILE A 562 -12.90 4.83 -20.74
CA ILE A 562 -11.64 5.09 -21.43
C ILE A 562 -11.37 6.58 -21.29
N LEU A 563 -10.12 6.89 -20.97
CA LEU A 563 -9.61 8.24 -20.97
C LEU A 563 -8.38 8.29 -21.87
N LEU A 564 -8.37 9.24 -22.80
CA LEU A 564 -7.19 9.64 -23.56
C LEU A 564 -6.76 11.03 -23.13
N GLU A 565 -5.47 11.18 -22.85
CA GLU A 565 -4.84 12.48 -22.58
C GLU A 565 -4.53 13.22 -23.90
N GLU A 566 -5.51 13.23 -24.80
CA GLU A 566 -5.51 13.94 -26.08
C GLU A 566 -6.94 14.17 -26.56
N GLY A 567 -7.15 15.20 -27.39
CA GLY A 567 -8.42 15.51 -28.03
C GLY A 567 -8.69 14.64 -29.26
N ASN A 568 -8.96 13.35 -29.07
CA ASN A 568 -9.25 12.39 -30.14
C ASN A 568 -10.54 11.55 -29.89
N PRO A 569 -11.73 12.15 -30.03
CA PRO A 569 -13.03 11.48 -29.85
C PRO A 569 -13.24 10.25 -30.74
N ASP A 570 -12.82 10.32 -31.99
CA ASP A 570 -13.00 9.23 -32.97
C ASP A 570 -12.19 7.99 -32.57
N LEU A 571 -10.98 8.18 -32.04
CA LEU A 571 -10.15 7.09 -31.53
C LEU A 571 -10.77 6.47 -30.29
N ALA A 572 -11.15 7.27 -29.28
CA ALA A 572 -11.77 6.76 -28.06
C ALA A 572 -13.05 5.95 -28.37
N GLN A 573 -13.87 6.45 -29.31
CA GLN A 573 -15.03 5.73 -29.81
C GLN A 573 -14.64 4.41 -30.48
N THR A 574 -13.65 4.42 -31.36
CA THR A 574 -13.19 3.20 -32.05
C THR A 574 -12.68 2.14 -31.06
N ILE A 575 -11.90 2.55 -30.06
CA ILE A 575 -11.41 1.66 -29.00
C ILE A 575 -12.58 1.02 -28.24
N GLY A 576 -13.52 1.83 -27.76
CA GLY A 576 -14.67 1.34 -26.99
C GLY A 576 -15.57 0.39 -27.79
N GLN A 577 -15.86 0.72 -29.05
CA GLN A 577 -16.68 -0.12 -29.93
C GLN A 577 -15.98 -1.43 -30.30
N THR A 578 -14.67 -1.40 -30.51
CA THR A 578 -13.88 -2.60 -30.80
C THR A 578 -13.89 -3.54 -29.60
N LEU A 579 -13.69 -3.03 -28.38
CA LEU A 579 -13.77 -3.84 -27.16
C LEU A 579 -15.13 -4.54 -27.02
N PHE A 580 -16.25 -3.81 -27.16
CA PHE A 580 -17.57 -4.43 -27.08
C PHE A 580 -17.82 -5.49 -28.17
N ARG A 581 -17.21 -5.33 -29.36
CA ARG A 581 -17.33 -6.31 -30.44
C ARG A 581 -16.53 -7.58 -30.17
N GLU A 582 -15.29 -7.45 -29.68
CA GLU A 582 -14.38 -8.59 -29.50
C GLU A 582 -14.64 -9.36 -28.19
N ILE A 583 -15.11 -8.69 -27.12
CA ILE A 583 -15.48 -9.35 -25.85
C ILE A 583 -16.79 -10.16 -25.98
N ASN A 584 -17.49 -10.02 -27.11
CA ASN A 584 -18.82 -10.55 -27.34
C ASN A 584 -18.84 -11.60 -28.48
N PRO A 585 -18.46 -12.87 -28.24
CA PRO A 585 -18.69 -13.96 -29.18
C PRO A 585 -20.15 -14.44 -29.22
#